data_AF-A0A1P8UWF5-F1
#
_entry.id   AF-A0A1P8UWF5-F1
#
_cell.length_a   1.000
_cell.length_b   1.000
_cell.length_c   1.000
_cell.angle_alpha   90.00
_cell.angle_beta   90.00
_cell.angle_gamma   90.00
#
_symmetry.space_group_name_H-M   'P 1'
#
loop_
_entity.id
_entity.type
_entity.pdbx_description
1 polymer ?
#
loop_
_entity_poly.entity_id
_entity_poly.type
_entity_poly.pdbx_seq_one_letter_code
_entity_poly.pdbx_strand_id
1 'polypeptide(L)'
;MGRHSFLWSQIKALPGVHVDAPRRVVVQACRGRLVYLASPYSKRAAHADGCYCPTEATRAAFDAAKWAAALAREGITAISPIAQAQAMADADMGAGLDPLDDRFWTDWCAPLLGACEALILPPIHGWQESRGCRLEITVAQNCGKPVFLMTGEGA
;
A
#
# COMPACT_ATOMS: atom_id res chain seq x y z
N MET A 1 -11.88 7.04 21.77
CA MET A 1 -12.17 6.09 20.65
C MET A 1 -13.09 6.79 19.65
N GLY A 2 -12.57 7.44 18.60
CA GLY A 2 -13.26 8.62 18.03
C GLY A 2 -13.92 8.49 16.65
N ARG A 3 -13.16 8.18 15.59
CA ARG A 3 -13.66 8.18 14.20
C ARG A 3 -12.92 7.18 13.31
N HIS A 4 -11.61 7.03 13.53
CA HIS A 4 -10.77 6.10 12.76
C HIS A 4 -11.23 4.63 12.91
N SER A 5 -11.52 4.18 14.13
CA SER A 5 -12.02 2.81 14.37
C SER A 5 -13.35 2.52 13.66
N PHE A 6 -14.25 3.50 13.62
CA PHE A 6 -15.56 3.40 12.95
C PHE A 6 -15.45 3.35 11.42
N LEU A 7 -14.50 4.07 10.82
CA LEU A 7 -14.26 4.02 9.38
C LEU A 7 -13.67 2.67 8.93
N TRP A 8 -12.88 2.02 9.77
CA TRP A 8 -12.30 0.72 9.42
C TRP A 8 -13.25 -0.44 9.55
N SER A 9 -14.18 -0.41 10.53
CA SER A 9 -15.24 -1.42 10.58
C SER A 9 -16.10 -1.37 9.31
N GLN A 10 -16.33 -0.18 8.75
CA GLN A 10 -17.02 -0.02 7.48
C GLN A 10 -16.21 -0.58 6.31
N ILE A 11 -14.91 -0.24 6.19
CA ILE A 11 -14.05 -0.77 5.12
C ILE A 11 -13.98 -2.30 5.14
N LYS A 12 -13.82 -2.88 6.34
CA LYS A 12 -13.79 -4.33 6.55
C LYS A 12 -15.09 -5.03 6.16
N ALA A 13 -16.22 -4.31 6.17
CA ALA A 13 -17.52 -4.83 5.80
C ALA A 13 -17.84 -4.64 4.30
N LEU A 14 -16.97 -3.99 3.52
CA LEU A 14 -17.22 -3.77 2.10
C LEU A 14 -17.18 -5.09 1.32
N PRO A 15 -18.07 -5.29 0.34
CA PRO A 15 -18.02 -6.44 -0.55
C PRO A 15 -16.67 -6.54 -1.27
N GLY A 16 -16.13 -7.75 -1.38
CA GLY A 16 -14.83 -7.99 -2.02
C GLY A 16 -13.61 -7.65 -1.17
N VAL A 17 -13.80 -7.18 0.07
CA VAL A 17 -12.71 -7.02 1.05
C VAL A 17 -12.56 -8.29 1.89
N HIS A 18 -11.43 -8.95 1.73
CA HIS A 18 -11.03 -10.13 2.49
C HIS A 18 -10.15 -9.70 3.67
N VAL A 19 -10.76 -9.64 4.84
CA VAL A 19 -10.09 -9.26 6.10
C VAL A 19 -9.35 -10.48 6.67
N ASP A 20 -8.23 -10.21 7.32
CA ASP A 20 -7.41 -11.21 7.99
C ASP A 20 -6.98 -12.37 7.07
N ALA A 21 -6.78 -12.06 5.78
CA ALA A 21 -6.50 -13.02 4.73
C ALA A 21 -5.14 -13.69 4.95
N PRO A 22 -5.09 -15.01 5.21
CA PRO A 22 -3.82 -15.71 5.35
C PRO A 22 -3.05 -15.66 4.02
N ARG A 23 -1.72 -15.54 4.09
CA ARG A 23 -0.85 -15.48 2.89
C ARG A 23 -1.15 -16.55 1.84
N ARG A 24 -1.41 -17.80 2.25
CA ARG A 24 -1.79 -18.90 1.34
C ARG A 24 -3.04 -18.61 0.52
N VAL A 25 -4.04 -17.93 1.09
CA VAL A 25 -5.29 -17.58 0.40
C VAL A 25 -5.01 -16.50 -0.62
N VAL A 26 -4.20 -15.50 -0.25
CA VAL A 26 -3.79 -14.42 -1.16
C VAL A 26 -2.99 -14.98 -2.33
N VAL A 27 -2.03 -15.87 -2.08
CA VAL A 27 -1.25 -16.54 -3.13
C VAL A 27 -2.14 -17.34 -4.07
N GLN A 28 -3.07 -18.14 -3.54
CA GLN A 28 -3.99 -18.91 -4.37
C GLN A 28 -4.85 -18.02 -5.26
N ALA A 29 -5.29 -16.86 -4.76
CA ALA A 29 -6.15 -15.93 -5.49
C ALA A 29 -5.39 -15.04 -6.49
N CYS A 30 -4.11 -14.76 -6.25
CA CYS A 30 -3.36 -13.72 -6.95
C CYS A 30 -2.16 -14.23 -7.78
N ARG A 31 -1.77 -15.51 -7.66
CA ARG A 31 -0.65 -16.07 -8.43
C ARG A 31 -0.91 -15.91 -9.93
N GLY A 32 0.12 -15.45 -10.66
CA GLY A 32 0.05 -15.18 -12.11
C GLY A 32 -0.72 -13.91 -12.50
N ARG A 33 -1.17 -13.10 -11.54
CA ARG A 33 -1.87 -11.83 -11.77
C ARG A 33 -0.99 -10.63 -11.47
N LEU A 34 -1.32 -9.50 -12.11
CA LEU A 34 -0.78 -8.20 -11.74
C LEU A 34 -1.57 -7.66 -10.55
N VAL A 35 -0.92 -7.39 -9.42
CA VAL A 35 -1.58 -6.91 -8.20
C VAL A 35 -0.94 -5.65 -7.66
N TYR A 36 -1.77 -4.80 -7.07
CA TYR A 36 -1.33 -3.56 -6.44
C TYR A 36 -1.01 -3.83 -4.97
N LEU A 37 0.22 -3.50 -4.54
CA LEU A 37 0.64 -3.58 -3.15
C LEU A 37 0.53 -2.20 -2.51
N ALA A 38 -0.56 -2.01 -1.76
CA ALA A 38 -0.76 -0.81 -0.95
C ALA A 38 0.15 -0.84 0.29
N SER A 39 0.69 0.31 0.70
CA SER A 39 1.48 0.39 1.93
C SER A 39 1.42 1.79 2.56
N PRO A 40 1.50 1.90 3.90
CA PRO A 40 1.54 3.20 4.56
C PRO A 40 2.87 3.92 4.25
N TYR A 41 2.78 5.19 3.83
CA TYR A 41 3.95 6.01 3.51
C TYR A 41 4.01 7.32 4.31
N SER A 42 3.19 8.33 4.02
CA SER A 42 3.44 9.72 4.46
C SER A 42 3.68 9.90 5.96
N LYS A 43 2.92 9.19 6.82
CA LYS A 43 3.14 9.22 8.28
C LYS A 43 4.41 8.51 8.73
N ARG A 44 4.84 7.50 7.98
CA ARG A 44 6.08 6.76 8.21
C ARG A 44 7.28 7.48 7.63
N ALA A 45 7.11 8.23 6.54
CA ALA A 45 8.14 9.02 5.89
C ALA A 45 8.43 10.35 6.61
N ALA A 46 7.82 10.58 7.78
CA ALA A 46 7.96 11.81 8.54
C ALA A 46 8.38 11.53 9.98
N HIS A 47 9.06 12.50 10.59
CA HIS A 47 9.29 12.55 12.03
C HIS A 47 7.97 12.78 12.79
N ALA A 48 8.03 12.70 14.13
CA ALA A 48 6.86 12.91 14.98
C ALA A 48 6.25 14.32 14.86
N ASP A 49 7.03 15.29 14.40
CA ASP A 49 6.60 16.66 14.11
C ASP A 49 5.93 16.82 12.73
N GLY A 50 5.89 15.76 11.92
CA GLY A 50 5.33 15.76 10.58
C GLY A 50 6.29 16.19 9.47
N CYS A 51 7.55 16.52 9.79
CA CYS A 51 8.56 16.88 8.79
C CYS A 51 9.05 15.63 8.05
N TYR A 52 9.25 15.73 6.74
CA TYR A 52 9.82 14.66 5.93
C TYR A 52 11.18 14.20 6.48
N CYS A 53 11.37 12.88 6.56
CA CYS A 53 12.61 12.25 6.99
C CYS A 53 13.06 11.24 5.92
N PRO A 54 14.14 11.52 5.16
CA PRO A 54 14.62 10.60 4.13
C PRO A 54 14.88 9.19 4.65
N THR A 55 15.51 9.06 5.82
CA THR A 55 15.79 7.76 6.44
C THR A 55 14.52 6.95 6.71
N GLU A 56 13.48 7.59 7.25
CA GLU A 56 12.22 6.90 7.55
C GLU A 56 11.41 6.62 6.27
N ALA A 57 11.50 7.50 5.27
CA ALA A 57 10.91 7.31 3.96
C ALA A 57 11.51 6.09 3.23
N THR A 58 12.84 5.99 3.21
CA THR A 58 13.56 4.81 2.70
C THR A 58 13.17 3.55 3.45
N ARG A 59 13.04 3.60 4.79
CA ARG A 59 12.58 2.44 5.59
C ARG A 59 11.16 2.01 5.22
N ALA A 60 10.24 2.97 5.05
CA ALA A 60 8.86 2.68 4.65
C ALA A 60 8.80 1.99 3.27
N ALA A 61 9.57 2.51 2.30
CA ALA A 61 9.69 1.92 0.97
C ALA A 61 10.35 0.55 0.99
N PHE A 62 11.40 0.37 1.80
CA PHE A 62 12.09 -0.90 1.95
C PHE A 62 11.18 -1.98 2.52
N ASP A 63 10.33 -1.65 3.50
CA ASP A 63 9.34 -2.60 4.03
C ASP A 63 8.28 -2.98 3.00
N ALA A 64 7.83 -2.04 2.17
CA ALA A 64 6.93 -2.35 1.06
C ALA A 64 7.63 -3.26 0.02
N ALA A 65 8.91 -3.00 -0.28
CA ALA A 65 9.71 -3.80 -1.20
C ALA A 65 9.97 -5.23 -0.68
N LYS A 66 10.19 -5.41 0.64
CA LYS A 66 10.29 -6.75 1.25
C LYS A 66 9.04 -7.57 0.96
N TRP A 67 7.85 -7.00 1.17
CA TRP A 67 6.59 -7.68 0.88
C TRP A 67 6.43 -7.98 -0.62
N ALA A 68 6.77 -7.04 -1.49
CA ALA A 68 6.76 -7.27 -2.93
C ALA A 68 7.70 -8.44 -3.31
N ALA A 69 8.92 -8.49 -2.76
CA ALA A 69 9.87 -9.57 -2.98
C ALA A 69 9.37 -10.92 -2.44
N ALA A 70 8.75 -10.93 -1.26
CA ALA A 70 8.18 -12.12 -0.67
C ALA A 70 7.04 -12.69 -1.54
N LEU A 71 6.15 -11.83 -2.06
CA LEU A 71 5.06 -12.23 -2.96
C LEU A 71 5.58 -12.64 -4.35
N ALA A 72 6.65 -12.00 -4.84
CA ALA A 72 7.30 -12.38 -6.09
C ALA A 72 7.85 -13.81 -6.06
N ARG A 73 8.45 -14.23 -4.93
CA ARG A 73 8.89 -15.63 -4.72
C ARG A 73 7.74 -16.64 -4.76
N GLU A 74 6.51 -16.20 -4.50
CA GLU A 74 5.29 -17.02 -4.58
C GLU A 74 4.66 -17.02 -5.98
N GLY A 75 5.22 -16.28 -6.94
CA GLY A 75 4.69 -16.15 -8.30
C GLY A 75 3.60 -15.10 -8.46
N ILE A 76 3.54 -14.11 -7.57
CA ILE A 76 2.64 -12.96 -7.68
C ILE A 76 3.42 -11.76 -8.22
N THR A 77 2.91 -11.12 -9.27
CA THR A 77 3.50 -9.88 -9.80
C THR A 77 2.92 -8.69 -9.05
N ALA A 78 3.46 -8.42 -7.86
CA ALA A 78 3.04 -7.32 -6.99
C ALA A 78 3.79 -6.03 -7.32
N ILE A 79 3.09 -5.01 -7.80
CA ILE A 79 3.61 -3.65 -7.99
C ILE A 79 3.45 -2.88 -6.69
N SER A 80 4.55 -2.36 -6.16
CA SER A 80 4.55 -1.47 -4.98
C SER A 80 4.91 -0.07 -5.44
N PRO A 81 3.93 0.84 -5.61
CA PRO A 81 4.21 2.20 -6.02
C PRO A 81 5.11 2.94 -5.05
N ILE A 82 5.00 2.68 -3.74
CA ILE A 82 5.86 3.31 -2.74
C ILE A 82 7.34 2.93 -2.93
N ALA A 83 7.63 1.68 -3.28
CA ALA A 83 9.03 1.27 -3.54
C ALA A 83 9.64 2.03 -4.73
N GLN A 84 8.85 2.23 -5.79
CA GLN A 84 9.29 2.96 -6.98
C GLN A 84 9.31 4.48 -6.77
N ALA A 85 8.26 5.05 -6.17
CA ALA A 85 8.11 6.47 -5.91
C ALA A 85 9.24 6.99 -5.01
N GLN A 86 9.61 6.24 -3.96
CA GLN A 86 10.75 6.60 -3.13
C GLN A 86 12.04 6.65 -3.93
N ALA A 87 12.32 5.65 -4.76
CA ALA A 87 13.54 5.63 -5.58
C ALA A 87 13.58 6.80 -6.58
N MET A 88 12.41 7.20 -7.12
CA MET A 88 12.28 8.39 -7.98
C MET A 88 12.55 9.68 -7.19
N ALA A 89 11.96 9.82 -6.00
CA ALA A 89 12.18 10.98 -5.14
C ALA A 89 13.65 11.12 -4.70
N ASP A 90 14.28 10.00 -4.33
CA ASP A 90 15.70 9.96 -3.96
C ASP A 90 16.59 10.34 -5.16
N ALA A 91 16.25 9.90 -6.37
CA ALA A 91 16.98 10.24 -7.59
C ALA A 91 16.76 11.71 -8.04
N ASP A 92 15.59 12.28 -7.78
CA ASP A 92 15.25 13.67 -8.11
C ASP A 92 16.01 14.68 -7.23
N MET A 93 16.47 14.26 -6.04
CA MET A 93 17.25 15.11 -5.12
C MET A 93 16.56 16.44 -4.77
N GLY A 94 15.22 16.47 -4.81
CA GLY A 94 14.41 17.66 -4.53
C GLY A 94 14.34 18.68 -5.67
N ALA A 95 14.63 18.28 -6.91
CA ALA A 95 14.54 19.13 -8.09
C ALA A 95 13.11 19.44 -8.54
N GLY A 96 12.10 18.73 -8.03
CA GLY A 96 10.70 19.02 -8.28
C GLY A 96 9.70 18.01 -7.73
N LEU A 97 10.16 16.85 -7.23
CA LEU A 97 9.30 15.85 -6.61
C LEU A 97 9.28 16.03 -5.09
N ASP A 98 8.18 16.57 -4.56
CA ASP A 98 7.89 16.52 -3.13
C ASP A 98 7.38 15.11 -2.75
N PRO A 99 8.10 14.35 -1.91
CA PRO A 99 7.68 13.01 -1.47
C PRO A 99 6.36 13.03 -0.70
N LEU A 100 5.97 14.18 -0.13
CA LEU A 100 4.73 14.33 0.65
C LEU A 100 3.57 14.95 -0.16
N ASP A 101 3.74 15.20 -1.46
CA ASP A 101 2.65 15.67 -2.33
C ASP A 101 1.61 14.56 -2.59
N ASP A 102 0.65 14.45 -1.68
CA ASP A 102 -0.45 13.48 -1.70
C ASP A 102 -1.22 13.50 -3.03
N ARG A 103 -1.40 14.67 -3.66
CA ARG A 103 -2.18 14.79 -4.89
C ARG A 103 -1.40 14.24 -6.07
N PHE A 104 -0.16 14.69 -6.23
CA PHE A 104 0.71 14.21 -7.30
C PHE A 104 0.84 12.68 -7.27
N TRP A 105 1.15 12.12 -6.10
CA TRP A 105 1.34 10.66 -5.96
C TRP A 105 0.03 9.89 -6.11
N THR A 106 -1.11 10.43 -5.68
CA THR A 106 -2.42 9.79 -5.94
C THR A 106 -2.70 9.70 -7.43
N ASP A 107 -2.49 10.78 -8.18
CA ASP A 107 -2.73 10.84 -9.62
C ASP A 107 -1.75 9.92 -10.37
N TRP A 108 -0.49 9.86 -9.92
CA TRP A 108 0.53 8.98 -10.49
C TRP A 108 0.26 7.49 -10.22
N CYS A 109 -0.22 7.14 -9.02
CA CYS A 109 -0.56 5.76 -8.65
C CYS A 109 -1.86 5.25 -9.29
N ALA A 110 -2.79 6.14 -9.63
CA ALA A 110 -4.10 5.78 -10.19
C ALA A 110 -4.04 4.84 -11.41
N PRO A 111 -3.24 5.07 -12.47
CA PRO A 111 -3.12 4.15 -13.59
C PRO A 111 -2.55 2.77 -13.19
N LEU A 112 -1.63 2.72 -12.22
CA LEU A 112 -1.09 1.45 -11.71
C LEU A 112 -2.19 0.63 -11.03
N LEU A 113 -2.98 1.27 -10.16
CA LEU A 113 -4.12 0.62 -9.51
C LEU A 113 -5.18 0.17 -10.52
N GLY A 114 -5.42 0.99 -11.55
CA GLY A 114 -6.36 0.68 -12.63
C GLY A 114 -5.99 -0.60 -13.40
N ALA A 115 -4.70 -0.77 -13.72
CA ALA A 115 -4.19 -1.92 -14.45
C ALA A 115 -4.13 -3.21 -13.62
N CYS A 116 -4.01 -3.12 -12.29
CA CYS A 116 -3.95 -4.28 -11.41
C CYS A 116 -5.30 -4.99 -11.28
N GLU A 117 -5.28 -6.32 -11.14
CA GLU A 117 -6.48 -7.15 -11.02
C GLU A 117 -6.99 -7.26 -9.58
N ALA A 118 -6.12 -7.00 -8.59
CA ALA A 118 -6.43 -7.04 -7.17
C ALA A 118 -5.57 -6.03 -6.40
N LEU A 119 -5.99 -5.73 -5.16
CA LEU A 119 -5.19 -4.98 -4.20
C LEU A 119 -4.82 -5.88 -3.01
N ILE A 120 -3.56 -5.84 -2.61
CA ILE A 120 -3.04 -6.49 -1.41
C ILE A 120 -2.53 -5.40 -0.46
N LEU A 121 -2.98 -5.47 0.80
CA LEU A 121 -2.43 -4.66 1.89
C LEU A 121 -1.74 -5.60 2.89
N PRO A 122 -0.40 -5.68 2.89
CA PRO A 122 0.36 -6.45 3.88
C PRO A 122 0.24 -5.83 5.30
N PRO A 123 0.51 -6.62 6.36
CA PRO A 123 0.44 -6.17 7.76
C PRO A 123 1.64 -5.28 8.14
N ILE A 124 1.83 -4.19 7.41
CA ILE A 124 2.86 -3.18 7.67
C ILE A 124 2.36 -2.23 8.76
N HIS A 125 3.15 -2.03 9.83
CA HIS A 125 2.80 -1.12 10.92
C HIS A 125 2.34 0.27 10.40
N GLY A 126 1.25 0.79 10.96
CA GLY A 126 0.69 2.09 10.57
C GLY A 126 -0.34 2.04 9.42
N TRP A 127 -0.64 0.85 8.86
CA TRP A 127 -1.58 0.73 7.76
C TRP A 127 -3.01 1.16 8.13
N GLN A 128 -3.43 0.93 9.38
CA GLN A 128 -4.74 1.34 9.90
C GLN A 128 -4.82 2.87 10.03
N GLU A 129 -3.72 3.57 10.21
CA GLU A 129 -3.72 5.02 10.34
C GLU A 129 -3.61 5.72 8.98
N SER A 130 -3.28 4.96 7.92
CA SER A 130 -2.99 5.45 6.58
C SER A 130 -4.24 5.91 5.83
N ARG A 131 -4.28 7.19 5.46
CA ARG A 131 -5.32 7.74 4.58
C ARG A 131 -5.18 7.19 3.16
N GLY A 132 -3.96 7.10 2.64
CA GLY A 132 -3.68 6.55 1.31
C GLY A 132 -4.22 5.12 1.18
N CYS A 133 -3.89 4.23 2.12
CA CYS A 133 -4.38 2.84 2.05
C CYS A 133 -5.91 2.75 2.10
N ARG A 134 -6.60 3.61 2.87
CA ARG A 134 -8.07 3.66 2.87
C ARG A 134 -8.61 4.06 1.50
N LEU A 135 -8.04 5.10 0.90
CA LEU A 135 -8.45 5.59 -0.41
C LEU A 135 -8.25 4.52 -1.47
N GLU A 136 -7.09 3.87 -1.50
CA GLU A 136 -6.77 2.79 -2.44
C GLU A 136 -7.72 1.61 -2.28
N ILE A 137 -8.05 1.19 -1.05
CA ILE A 137 -9.04 0.13 -0.80
C ILE A 137 -10.42 0.53 -1.35
N THR A 138 -10.87 1.75 -1.08
CA THR A 138 -12.17 2.23 -1.57
C THR A 138 -12.20 2.30 -3.09
N VAL A 139 -11.14 2.78 -3.73
CA VAL A 139 -11.03 2.82 -5.20
C VAL A 139 -11.03 1.41 -5.79
N ALA A 140 -10.21 0.50 -5.26
CA ALA A 140 -10.17 -0.89 -5.71
C ALA A 140 -11.55 -1.56 -5.62
N GLN A 141 -12.24 -1.35 -4.49
CA GLN A 141 -13.58 -1.90 -4.27
C GLN A 141 -14.62 -1.30 -5.21
N ASN A 142 -14.61 0.02 -5.44
CA ASN A 142 -15.50 0.67 -6.41
C ASN A 142 -15.26 0.19 -7.84
N CYS A 143 -14.04 -0.26 -8.17
CA CYS A 143 -13.70 -0.88 -9.44
C CYS A 143 -13.99 -2.39 -9.49
N GLY A 144 -14.62 -2.98 -8.46
CA GLY A 144 -14.92 -4.41 -8.38
C GLY A 144 -13.69 -5.30 -8.23
N LYS A 145 -12.53 -4.73 -7.84
CA LYS A 145 -11.29 -5.48 -7.64
C LYS A 145 -11.30 -6.11 -6.23
N PRO A 146 -10.96 -7.39 -6.07
CA PRO A 146 -10.83 -7.98 -4.75
C PRO A 146 -9.68 -7.31 -3.98
N VAL A 147 -9.91 -7.10 -2.69
CA VAL A 147 -8.98 -6.48 -1.75
C VAL A 147 -8.61 -7.49 -0.68
N PHE A 148 -7.33 -7.71 -0.44
CA PHE A 148 -6.82 -8.63 0.57
C PHE A 148 -6.07 -7.88 1.67
N LEU A 149 -6.63 -7.83 2.87
CA LEU A 149 -5.95 -7.34 4.06
C LEU A 149 -5.26 -8.53 4.72
N MET A 150 -3.95 -8.65 4.51
CA MET A 150 -3.20 -9.83 4.94
C MET A 150 -2.98 -9.89 6.45
N THR A 151 -2.90 -11.11 6.98
CA THR A 151 -2.42 -11.40 8.33
C THR A 151 -1.13 -12.22 8.34
N GLY A 152 -0.39 -12.09 9.44
CA GLY A 152 0.84 -12.84 9.71
C GLY A 152 2.05 -11.93 9.93
N GLU A 153 3.11 -12.48 10.53
CA GLU A 153 4.41 -11.81 10.61
C GLU A 153 5.29 -12.23 9.44
N GLY A 154 6.12 -11.30 8.95
CA GLY A 154 7.23 -11.60 8.05
C GLY A 154 6.93 -11.46 6.55
N ALA A 155 7.74 -10.63 5.91
CA ALA A 155 8.17 -10.80 4.52
C ALA A 155 9.54 -11.49 4.51
#